data_AF-A0A2S0XG62-F1
#
_entry.id   AF-A0A2S0XG62-F1
#
_cell.length_a   1.000
_cell.length_b   1.000
_cell.length_c   1.000
_cell.angle_alpha   90.00
_cell.angle_beta   90.00
_cell.angle_gamma   90.00
#
_symmetry.space_group_name_H-M   'P 1'
#
loop_
_entity.id
_entity.type
_entity.pdbx_description
1 polymer ?
#
loop_
_entity_poly.entity_id
_entity_poly.type
_entity_poly.pdbx_seq_one_letter_code
_entity_poly.pdbx_strand_id
1 'polypeptide(L)'
;MPLLSEYPSDKVIISCEKCGMRKQYDRDAMVRTGGDRTLAHLLDEIVARVGCPKASSLSVYDRCGAKYEELLALLTGLPEE
;
A
#
# COMPACT_ATOMS: atom_id res chain seq x y z
N MET A 1 4.84 1.18 13.96
CA MET A 1 4.27 1.22 12.60
C MET A 1 3.75 -0.17 12.30
N PRO A 2 2.55 -0.33 11.72
CA PRO A 2 1.95 -1.65 11.48
C PRO A 2 2.81 -2.49 10.54
N LEU A 3 2.93 -3.78 10.88
CA LEU A 3 3.65 -4.78 10.10
C LEU A 3 2.76 -5.42 9.04
N LEU A 4 3.39 -6.06 8.05
CA LEU A 4 2.68 -6.79 7.02
C LEU A 4 1.93 -8.01 7.58
N SER A 5 2.49 -8.72 8.56
CA SER A 5 1.82 -9.86 9.21
C SER A 5 0.60 -9.45 10.03
N GLU A 6 0.56 -8.21 10.50
CA GLU A 6 -0.58 -7.63 11.23
C GLU A 6 -1.64 -7.05 10.29
N TYR A 7 -1.46 -7.15 8.96
CA TYR A 7 -2.42 -6.64 8.01
C TYR A 7 -3.74 -7.44 8.12
N PRO A 8 -4.90 -6.77 8.21
CA PRO A 8 -6.18 -7.39 8.55
C PRO A 8 -6.69 -8.39 7.52
N SER A 9 -6.27 -8.24 6.26
CA SER A 9 -6.70 -9.08 5.13
C SER A 9 -5.56 -9.93 4.56
N ASP A 10 -5.86 -11.12 4.08
CA ASP A 10 -4.86 -11.96 3.39
C ASP A 10 -4.44 -11.37 2.04
N LYS A 11 -5.28 -10.51 1.45
CA LYS A 11 -4.97 -9.81 0.20
C LYS A 11 -4.67 -8.34 0.47
N VAL A 12 -3.46 -7.95 0.10
CA VAL A 12 -2.98 -6.58 0.19
C VAL A 12 -3.21 -5.92 -1.16
N ILE A 13 -4.19 -5.02 -1.21
CA ILE A 13 -4.51 -4.25 -2.42
C ILE A 13 -3.98 -2.84 -2.24
N ILE A 14 -3.10 -2.43 -3.16
CA ILE A 14 -2.49 -1.11 -3.18
C ILE A 14 -2.95 -0.41 -4.45
N SER A 15 -3.58 0.74 -4.29
CA SER A 15 -3.98 1.60 -5.39
C SER A 15 -3.36 2.99 -5.25
N CYS A 16 -3.07 3.62 -6.38
CA CYS A 16 -2.63 5.01 -6.45
C CYS A 16 -3.47 5.72 -7.50
N GLU A 17 -4.34 6.60 -7.03
CA GLU A 17 -5.20 7.45 -7.85
C GLU A 17 -4.43 8.47 -8.71
N LYS A 18 -3.18 8.81 -8.35
CA LYS A 18 -2.37 9.77 -9.11
C LYS A 18 -1.70 9.20 -10.35
N CYS A 19 -1.22 7.95 -10.29
CA CYS A 19 -0.59 7.27 -11.43
C CYS A 19 -1.45 6.16 -12.02
N GLY A 20 -2.64 5.90 -11.46
CA GLY A 20 -3.54 4.82 -11.90
C GLY A 20 -3.04 3.42 -11.55
N MET A 21 -2.00 3.30 -10.73
CA MET A 21 -1.48 2.00 -10.30
C MET A 21 -2.52 1.29 -9.44
N ARG A 22 -2.77 0.01 -9.74
CA ARG A 22 -3.47 -0.91 -8.85
C ARG A 22 -2.76 -2.25 -8.85
N LYS A 23 -2.37 -2.75 -7.69
CA LYS A 23 -1.71 -4.04 -7.52
C LYS A 23 -2.33 -4.78 -6.35
N GLN A 24 -2.48 -6.08 -6.53
CA GLN A 24 -2.94 -7.00 -5.51
C GLN A 24 -1.83 -8.01 -5.24
N TYR A 25 -1.57 -8.26 -3.96
CA TYR A 25 -0.57 -9.21 -3.50
C TYR A 25 -1.17 -10.06 -2.38
N ASP A 26 -0.76 -11.33 -2.31
CA ASP A 26 -1.04 -12.16 -1.15
C ASP A 26 -0.07 -11.79 -0.01
N ARG A 27 -0.62 -11.41 1.14
CA ARG A 27 0.11 -11.03 2.36
C ARG A 27 1.14 -12.09 2.70
N ASP A 28 0.69 -13.33 2.78
CA ASP A 28 1.52 -14.46 3.21
C ASP A 28 2.66 -14.73 2.21
N ALA A 29 2.38 -14.65 0.90
CA ALA A 29 3.42 -14.76 -0.13
C ALA A 29 4.46 -13.63 0.00
N MET A 30 4.03 -12.41 0.32
CA MET A 30 4.93 -11.28 0.52
C MET A 30 5.74 -11.38 1.81
N VAL A 31 5.16 -11.88 2.91
CA VAL A 31 5.89 -12.15 4.16
C VAL A 31 6.94 -13.24 3.92
N ARG A 32 6.59 -14.32 3.20
CA ARG A 32 7.57 -15.37 2.84
C ARG A 32 8.69 -14.86 1.94
N THR A 33 8.40 -13.97 1.01
CA THR A 33 9.38 -13.49 0.02
C THR A 33 10.26 -12.35 0.57
N GLY A 34 9.66 -11.41 1.30
CA GLY A 34 10.29 -10.16 1.71
C GLY A 34 10.40 -9.95 3.21
N GLY A 35 9.98 -10.94 4.01
CA GLY A 35 9.96 -10.87 5.47
C GLY A 35 8.81 -10.02 6.02
N ASP A 36 8.73 -9.99 7.35
CA ASP A 36 7.77 -9.18 8.06
C ASP A 36 8.25 -7.72 8.17
N ARG A 37 7.99 -6.96 7.12
CA ARG A 37 8.36 -5.55 6.98
C ARG A 37 7.17 -4.64 7.28
N THR A 38 7.47 -3.40 7.63
CA THR A 38 6.43 -2.40 7.87
C THR A 38 5.67 -2.07 6.59
N LEU A 39 4.39 -1.79 6.71
CA LEU A 39 3.55 -1.41 5.56
C LEU A 39 4.05 -0.14 4.87
N ALA A 40 4.65 0.78 5.63
CA ALA A 40 5.27 1.98 5.06
C ALA A 40 6.44 1.64 4.13
N HIS A 41 7.33 0.74 4.56
CA HIS A 41 8.49 0.32 3.77
C HIS A 41 8.08 -0.49 2.55
N LEU A 42 7.09 -1.37 2.71
CA LEU A 42 6.50 -2.14 1.61
C LEU A 42 5.90 -1.22 0.52
N LEU A 43 5.18 -0.17 0.94
CA LEU A 43 4.56 0.77 0.02
C LEU A 43 5.62 1.53 -0.78
N ASP A 44 6.69 1.97 -0.11
CA ASP A 44 7.81 2.67 -0.74
C ASP A 44 8.48 1.80 -1.81
N GLU A 45 8.79 0.54 -1.51
CA GLU A 45 9.35 -0.40 -2.48
C GLU A 45 8.45 -0.60 -3.70
N ILE A 46 7.14 -0.73 -3.48
CA ILE A 46 6.17 -0.97 -4.56
C ILE A 46 6.06 0.26 -5.45
N VAL A 47 5.98 1.45 -4.84
CA VAL A 47 5.93 2.72 -5.55
C VAL A 47 7.22 2.95 -6.36
N ALA A 48 8.38 2.63 -5.78
CA ALA A 48 9.67 2.68 -6.46
C ALA A 48 9.73 1.72 -7.67
N ARG A 49 9.24 0.48 -7.51
CA ARG A 49 9.19 -0.53 -8.60
C ARG A 49 8.23 -0.15 -9.73
N VAL A 50 7.09 0.46 -9.40
CA VAL A 50 6.14 0.95 -10.40
C VAL A 50 6.68 2.18 -11.14
N GLY A 51 7.67 2.87 -10.56
CA GLY A 51 8.28 4.04 -11.17
C GLY A 51 7.34 5.24 -11.17
N CYS A 52 6.53 5.41 -10.11
CA CYS A 52 5.64 6.56 -10.02
C CYS A 52 6.50 7.84 -9.98
N PRO A 53 6.43 8.75 -10.97
CA PRO A 53 7.27 9.94 -11.02
C PRO A 53 7.02 10.88 -9.83
N LYS A 54 5.82 10.76 -9.24
CA LYS A 54 5.37 11.50 -8.06
C LYS A 54 5.89 10.95 -6.73
N ALA A 55 6.54 9.79 -6.73
CA ALA A 55 7.12 9.20 -5.52
C ALA A 55 8.23 10.07 -4.92
N SER A 56 9.05 10.66 -5.78
CA SER A 56 10.18 11.51 -5.40
C SER A 56 9.82 13.00 -5.34
N SER A 57 8.53 13.35 -5.46
CA SER A 57 8.10 14.75 -5.48
C SER A 57 8.15 15.34 -4.07
N LEU A 58 8.85 16.48 -3.91
CA LEU A 58 8.93 17.21 -2.64
C LEU A 58 7.65 17.98 -2.30
N SER A 59 6.73 18.11 -3.27
CA SER A 59 5.46 18.79 -3.06
C SER A 59 4.45 17.87 -2.39
N VAL A 60 3.95 18.27 -1.21
CA VAL A 60 2.95 17.51 -0.44
C VAL A 60 1.69 17.22 -1.26
N TYR A 61 1.28 18.15 -2.13
CA TYR A 61 0.15 18.00 -3.04
C TYR A 61 0.43 17.12 -4.25
N ASP A 62 1.69 16.92 -4.61
CA ASP A 62 2.09 16.17 -5.81
C ASP A 62 2.74 14.82 -5.51
N ARG A 63 2.80 14.44 -4.23
CA ARG A 63 3.33 13.14 -3.82
C ARG A 63 2.46 11.98 -4.30
N CYS A 64 3.09 10.80 -4.42
CA CYS A 64 2.39 9.56 -4.70
C CYS A 64 1.25 9.34 -3.69
N GLY A 65 0.02 9.17 -4.20
CA GLY A 65 -1.16 8.88 -3.39
C GLY A 65 -1.39 7.38 -3.20
N ALA A 66 -0.32 6.58 -3.16
CA ALA A 66 -0.45 5.14 -2.98
C ALA A 66 -1.03 4.85 -1.59
N LYS A 67 -2.06 4.02 -1.56
CA LYS A 67 -2.80 3.68 -0.35
C LYS A 67 -3.20 2.22 -0.38
N TYR A 68 -3.30 1.65 0.81
CA TYR A 68 -3.86 0.32 1.03
C TYR A 68 -5.38 0.43 1.02
N GLU A 69 -6.06 -0.19 0.07
CA GLU A 69 -7.53 -0.03 -0.09
C GLU A 69 -8.27 -0.49 1.16
N GLU A 70 -7.89 -1.64 1.72
CA GLU A 70 -8.50 -2.20 2.93
C GLU A 70 -8.25 -1.36 4.18
N LEU A 71 -7.02 -0.85 4.38
CA LEU A 71 -6.76 0.03 5.52
C LEU A 71 -7.48 1.36 5.38
N LEU A 72 -7.59 1.88 4.16
CA LEU A 72 -8.39 3.07 3.92
C LEU A 72 -9.85 2.79 4.26
N ALA A 73 -10.41 1.67 3.80
CA ALA A 73 -11.79 1.26 4.09
C ALA A 73 -12.05 1.19 5.60
N LEU A 74 -11.16 0.54 6.35
CA LEU A 74 -11.22 0.46 7.82
C LEU A 74 -11.14 1.82 8.50
N LEU A 75 -10.26 2.71 8.03
CA LEU A 75 -10.12 4.07 8.58
C LEU A 75 -11.33 4.96 8.25
N THR A 76 -11.96 4.76 7.08
CA THR A 76 -13.16 5.52 6.67
C THR A 76 -14.45 4.96 7.26
N GLY A 77 -14.44 3.80 7.90
CA GLY A 77 -15.55 3.31 8.72
C GLY A 77 -16.87 3.18 7.97
N LEU A 78 -16.88 2.58 6.79
CA LEU A 78 -18.14 2.07 6.21
C LEU A 78 -18.31 0.61 6.65
N PRO A 79 -19.18 0.30 7.62
CA PRO A 79 -19.73 -1.03 7.73
C PRO A 79 -20.52 -1.30 6.45
N GLU A 80 -20.13 -2.32 5.69
CA GLU A 80 -21.05 -2.94 4.72
C GLU A 80 -22.08 -3.72 5.54
N GLU A 81 -23.26 -3.11 5.75
CA GLU A 81 -24.51 -3.77 6.16
C GLU A 81 -25.29 -4.24 4.92
#